data_AF-A0A2G6VRQ1-F1
#
_entry.id   AF-A0A2G6VRQ1-F1
#
_cell.length_a   1.000
_cell.length_b   1.000
_cell.length_c   1.000
_cell.angle_alpha   90.00
_cell.angle_beta   90.00
_cell.angle_gamma   90.00
#
_symmetry.space_group_name_H-M   'P 1'
#
loop_
_entity.id
_entity.type
_entity.pdbx_description
1 polymer ?
#
loop_
_entity_poly.entity_id
_entity_poly.type
_entity_poly.pdbx_seq_one_letter_code
_entity_poly.pdbx_strand_id
1 'polypeptide(L)'
;MENITTFYESMLGIDLNNLKHPISQLISLAKQTTGIEEMQIKQKLRTIGLALLDIKDYDQNIYNFYLKKTVKNADFSLNGWIFEIVQCANLIKTSNENEMQFKFGDSNKKEPDFIIDGCGIESTSIRFPEESQKNNADSKLLSKFREKNGKEYADGNSMLLIEITQTVHFANQDNHQPNTQFNNILKIISDESKFGIVLCYVEYTVPHKDNLHFKGTVYTAYGKNCTENVKSIFQKITKGELNTFDGTQSISKY
;
A
#
# COMPACT_ATOMS: atom_id res chain seq x y z
N MET A 1 24.44 5.35 -7.43
CA MET A 1 23.42 6.38 -7.16
C MET A 1 23.17 7.27 -8.37
N GLU A 2 24.20 7.65 -9.12
CA GLU A 2 24.09 8.46 -10.35
C GLU A 2 23.00 7.97 -11.31
N ASN A 3 23.00 6.69 -11.70
CA ASN A 3 21.95 6.13 -12.57
C ASN A 3 20.52 6.29 -12.04
N ILE A 4 20.32 6.22 -10.71
CA ILE A 4 18.99 6.41 -10.09
C ILE A 4 18.60 7.88 -10.19
N THR A 5 19.51 8.79 -9.84
CA THR A 5 19.30 10.25 -9.95
C THR A 5 18.96 10.65 -11.39
N THR A 6 19.76 10.23 -12.37
CA THR A 6 19.51 10.49 -13.79
C THR A 6 18.18 9.94 -14.26
N PHE A 7 17.80 8.73 -13.84
CA PHE A 7 16.50 8.16 -14.19
C PHE A 7 15.34 9.05 -13.71
N TYR A 8 15.37 9.47 -12.44
CA TYR A 8 14.31 10.31 -11.88
C TYR A 8 14.25 11.72 -12.50
N GLU A 9 15.39 12.35 -12.74
CA GLU A 9 15.43 13.69 -13.34
C GLU A 9 15.08 13.67 -14.82
N SER A 10 15.67 12.74 -15.58
CA SER A 10 15.58 12.76 -17.05
C SER A 10 14.38 12.00 -17.59
N MET A 11 14.04 10.83 -17.03
CA MET A 11 12.91 10.03 -17.53
C MET A 11 11.58 10.45 -16.89
N LEU A 12 11.62 10.71 -15.58
CA LEU A 12 10.43 11.09 -14.82
C LEU A 12 10.27 12.62 -14.71
N GLY A 13 11.32 13.43 -14.92
CA GLY A 13 11.19 14.89 -14.84
C GLY A 13 10.96 15.38 -13.40
N ILE A 14 11.42 14.63 -12.41
CA ILE A 14 11.31 15.00 -10.99
C ILE A 14 12.48 15.90 -10.63
N ASP A 15 12.20 17.11 -10.11
CA ASP A 15 13.21 18.00 -9.58
C ASP A 15 13.74 17.50 -8.23
N LEU A 16 14.94 16.90 -8.26
CA LEU A 16 15.58 16.36 -7.07
C LEU A 16 16.18 17.44 -6.15
N ASN A 17 16.24 18.70 -6.58
CA ASN A 17 16.64 19.82 -5.72
C ASN A 17 15.54 20.19 -4.72
N ASN A 18 14.29 19.82 -5.00
CA ASN A 18 13.20 19.97 -4.04
C ASN A 18 13.29 18.90 -2.95
N LEU A 19 13.99 19.21 -1.85
CA LEU A 19 14.14 18.31 -0.70
C LEU A 19 12.84 18.03 0.08
N LYS A 20 11.74 18.71 -0.25
CA LYS A 20 10.40 18.35 0.27
C LYS A 20 9.77 17.19 -0.52
N HIS A 21 10.31 16.87 -1.70
CA HIS A 21 9.78 15.78 -2.51
C HIS A 21 10.19 14.41 -1.91
N PRO A 22 9.26 13.45 -1.79
CA PRO A 22 9.50 12.13 -1.20
C PRO A 22 10.67 11.36 -1.81
N ILE A 23 10.82 11.42 -3.14
CA ILE A 23 11.94 10.79 -3.85
C ILE A 23 13.28 11.46 -3.51
N SER A 24 13.32 12.79 -3.42
CA SER A 24 14.54 13.53 -3.06
C SER A 24 14.99 13.18 -1.65
N GLN A 25 14.04 13.03 -0.72
CA GLN A 25 14.31 12.57 0.65
C GLN A 25 14.89 11.15 0.67
N LEU A 26 14.28 10.20 -0.06
CA LEU A 26 14.80 8.84 -0.17
C LEU A 26 16.21 8.80 -0.78
N ILE A 27 16.47 9.58 -1.83
CA ILE A 27 17.80 9.67 -2.44
C ILE A 27 18.82 10.26 -1.46
N SER A 28 18.44 11.28 -0.70
CA SER A 28 19.29 11.86 0.35
C SER A 28 19.61 10.84 1.43
N LEU A 29 18.61 10.11 1.92
CA LEU A 29 18.77 9.06 2.93
C LEU A 29 19.65 7.90 2.43
N ALA A 30 19.49 7.48 1.17
CA ALA A 30 20.33 6.45 0.55
C ALA A 30 21.82 6.84 0.51
N LYS A 31 22.14 8.14 0.41
CA LYS A 31 23.53 8.62 0.44
C LYS A 31 24.14 8.64 1.85
N GLN A 32 23.30 8.60 2.88
CA GLN A 32 23.70 8.69 4.29
C GLN A 32 23.69 7.34 5.02
N THR A 33 23.10 6.32 4.39
CA THR A 33 22.94 4.97 4.94
C THR A 33 23.88 4.00 4.23
N THR A 34 24.19 2.87 4.85
CA THR A 34 25.06 1.83 4.27
C THR A 34 24.49 0.44 4.53
N GLY A 35 24.97 -0.57 3.81
CA GLY A 35 24.58 -1.96 4.01
C GLY A 35 23.12 -2.24 3.63
N ILE A 36 22.41 -2.99 4.48
CA ILE A 36 21.04 -3.48 4.21
C ILE A 36 20.06 -2.32 4.02
N GLU A 37 20.16 -1.27 4.83
CA GLU A 37 19.26 -0.12 4.76
C GLU A 37 19.38 0.63 3.42
N GLU A 38 20.61 0.86 2.96
CA GLU A 38 20.88 1.46 1.65
C GLU A 38 20.29 0.61 0.51
N MET A 39 20.44 -0.72 0.59
CA MET A 39 19.86 -1.65 -0.38
C MET A 39 18.33 -1.59 -0.40
N GLN A 40 17.69 -1.53 0.78
CA GLN A 40 16.23 -1.40 0.90
C GLN A 40 15.73 -0.11 0.27
N ILE A 41 16.40 1.02 0.53
CA ILE A 41 16.03 2.33 -0.02
C ILE A 41 16.20 2.35 -1.54
N LYS A 42 17.32 1.84 -2.07
CA LYS A 42 17.56 1.75 -3.52
C LYS A 42 16.49 0.90 -4.23
N GLN A 43 16.10 -0.22 -3.63
CA GLN A 43 15.05 -1.06 -4.22
C GLN A 43 13.68 -0.37 -4.15
N LYS A 44 13.33 0.32 -3.05
CA LYS A 44 12.12 1.15 -2.99
C LYS A 44 12.10 2.19 -4.10
N LEU A 45 13.20 2.92 -4.28
CA LEU A 45 13.37 3.87 -5.39
C LEU A 45 13.15 3.18 -6.74
N ARG A 46 13.76 2.02 -6.99
CA ARG A 46 13.52 1.28 -8.23
C ARG A 46 12.04 0.94 -8.44
N THR A 47 11.37 0.39 -7.42
CA THR A 47 9.95 0.01 -7.50
C THR A 47 9.06 1.22 -7.80
N ILE A 48 9.26 2.34 -7.10
CA ILE A 48 8.48 3.57 -7.33
C ILE A 48 8.74 4.10 -8.73
N GLY A 49 10.01 4.11 -9.16
CA GLY A 49 10.41 4.61 -10.46
C GLY A 49 9.75 3.86 -11.61
N LEU A 50 9.71 2.53 -11.54
CA LEU A 50 9.02 1.68 -12.52
C LEU A 50 7.51 1.88 -12.49
N ALA A 51 6.89 1.90 -11.31
CA ALA A 51 5.45 2.12 -11.18
C ALA A 51 5.03 3.49 -11.73
N LEU A 52 5.81 4.55 -11.48
CA LEU A 52 5.57 5.87 -12.03
C LEU A 52 5.70 5.90 -13.56
N LEU A 53 6.64 5.14 -14.12
CA LEU A 53 6.79 5.01 -15.58
C LEU A 53 5.57 4.32 -16.18
N ASP A 54 5.14 3.19 -15.60
CA ASP A 54 3.94 2.46 -16.04
C ASP A 54 2.69 3.35 -16.02
N ILE A 55 2.52 4.16 -14.95
CA ILE A 55 1.41 5.13 -14.84
C ILE A 55 1.53 6.22 -15.91
N LYS A 56 2.73 6.76 -16.14
CA LYS A 56 2.98 7.81 -17.13
C LYS A 56 2.65 7.35 -18.55
N ASP A 57 3.05 6.13 -18.88
CA ASP A 57 2.81 5.53 -20.20
C ASP A 57 1.33 5.22 -20.42
N TYR A 58 0.57 4.97 -19.33
CA TYR A 58 -0.88 4.75 -19.38
C TYR A 58 -1.68 6.06 -19.45
N ASP A 59 -1.48 6.99 -18.50
CA ASP A 59 -2.19 8.27 -18.45
C ASP A 59 -1.34 9.35 -17.74
N GLN A 60 -0.89 10.32 -18.54
CA GLN A 60 -0.09 11.46 -18.09
C GLN A 60 -0.79 12.29 -16.99
N ASN A 61 -2.12 12.32 -16.93
CA ASN A 61 -2.85 13.07 -15.90
C ASN A 61 -2.77 12.39 -14.53
N ILE A 62 -2.87 11.07 -14.49
CA ILE A 62 -2.68 10.29 -13.24
C ILE A 62 -1.24 10.46 -12.75
N TYR A 63 -0.28 10.39 -13.67
CA TYR A 63 1.12 10.64 -13.35
C TYR A 63 1.33 12.04 -12.74
N ASN A 64 0.78 13.07 -13.39
CA ASN A 64 0.86 14.46 -12.91
C ASN A 64 0.18 14.63 -11.54
N PHE A 65 -0.89 13.88 -11.24
CA PHE A 65 -1.52 13.86 -9.93
C PHE A 65 -0.53 13.37 -8.85
N TYR A 66 0.14 12.24 -9.07
CA TYR A 66 1.09 11.71 -8.09
C TYR A 66 2.32 12.59 -7.91
N LEU A 67 2.78 13.27 -8.97
CA LEU A 67 3.83 14.28 -8.86
C LEU A 67 3.39 15.48 -8.00
N LYS A 68 2.17 15.99 -8.17
CA LYS A 68 1.67 17.16 -7.42
C LYS A 68 1.31 16.85 -5.97
N LYS A 69 0.86 15.63 -5.67
CA LYS A 69 0.46 15.16 -4.33
C LYS A 69 1.59 15.29 -3.29
N THR A 70 2.83 15.47 -3.75
CA THR A 70 4.06 15.55 -2.95
C THR A 70 4.29 16.89 -2.23
N VAL A 71 3.45 17.92 -2.44
CA VAL A 71 3.82 19.31 -2.05
C VAL A 71 3.14 19.86 -0.78
N LYS A 72 2.06 19.30 -0.22
CA LYS A 72 1.37 19.94 0.93
C LYS A 72 0.57 18.98 1.82
N ASN A 73 1.20 18.19 2.69
CA ASN A 73 0.45 17.60 3.81
C ASN A 73 1.34 17.23 5.01
N ALA A 74 0.99 17.72 6.20
CA ALA A 74 1.61 17.29 7.46
C ALA A 74 1.33 15.79 7.74
N ASP A 75 0.25 15.25 7.15
CA ASP A 75 -0.13 13.84 7.18
C ASP A 75 0.42 13.03 5.99
N PHE A 76 1.35 13.55 5.20
CA PHE A 76 1.89 12.82 4.03
C PHE A 76 2.71 11.59 4.44
N SER A 77 2.41 10.42 3.88
CA SER A 77 3.20 9.19 4.09
C SER A 77 4.13 8.99 2.95
N LEU A 78 5.41 8.83 3.23
CA LEU A 78 6.28 8.20 2.25
C LEU A 78 5.81 6.78 1.92
N ASN A 79 5.64 5.91 2.93
CA ASN A 79 5.21 4.52 2.69
C ASN A 79 3.81 4.40 2.06
N GLY A 80 2.80 5.11 2.57
CA GLY A 80 1.48 5.20 1.95
C GLY A 80 1.48 5.77 0.53
N TRP A 81 2.26 6.81 0.23
CA TRP A 81 2.37 7.32 -1.13
C TRP A 81 3.00 6.31 -2.08
N ILE A 82 4.03 5.60 -1.62
CA ILE A 82 4.64 4.48 -2.36
C ILE A 82 3.61 3.39 -2.61
N PHE A 83 2.88 2.99 -1.56
CA PHE A 83 1.85 1.97 -1.65
C PHE A 83 0.77 2.33 -2.68
N GLU A 84 0.22 3.55 -2.60
CA GLU A 84 -0.79 4.03 -3.55
C GLU A 84 -0.28 4.01 -5.00
N ILE A 85 0.94 4.49 -5.26
CA ILE A 85 1.55 4.47 -6.60
C ILE A 85 1.71 3.03 -7.11
N VAL A 86 2.23 2.13 -6.27
CA VAL A 86 2.45 0.73 -6.64
C VAL A 86 1.12 0.02 -6.90
N GLN A 87 0.11 0.24 -6.05
CA GLN A 87 -1.23 -0.32 -6.29
C GLN A 87 -1.84 0.23 -7.57
N CYS A 88 -1.71 1.53 -7.84
CA CYS A 88 -2.21 2.13 -9.08
C CYS A 88 -1.59 1.48 -10.32
N ALA A 89 -0.26 1.36 -10.37
CA ALA A 89 0.44 0.70 -11.47
C ALA A 89 0.03 -0.77 -11.64
N ASN A 90 -0.06 -1.52 -10.54
CA ASN A 90 -0.48 -2.91 -10.55
C ASN A 90 -1.93 -3.08 -11.04
N LEU A 91 -2.84 -2.20 -10.63
CA LEU A 91 -4.23 -2.20 -11.04
C LEU A 91 -4.38 -1.85 -12.52
N ILE A 92 -3.66 -0.84 -13.02
CA ILE A 92 -3.60 -0.51 -14.46
C ILE A 92 -3.14 -1.73 -15.26
N LYS A 93 -2.01 -2.33 -14.85
CA LYS A 93 -1.44 -3.50 -15.52
C LYS A 93 -2.43 -4.67 -15.53
N THR A 94 -3.01 -4.99 -14.37
CA THR A 94 -3.97 -6.10 -14.24
C THR A 94 -5.21 -5.85 -15.11
N SER A 95 -5.71 -4.61 -15.15
CA SER A 95 -6.84 -4.26 -16.01
C SER A 95 -6.51 -4.43 -17.48
N ASN A 96 -5.34 -3.97 -17.93
CA ASN A 96 -4.91 -4.13 -19.32
C ASN A 96 -4.70 -5.62 -19.68
N GLU A 97 -4.07 -6.41 -18.81
CA GLU A 97 -3.85 -7.85 -19.00
C GLU A 97 -5.16 -8.66 -19.09
N ASN A 98 -6.26 -8.15 -18.53
CA ASN A 98 -7.54 -8.83 -18.43
C ASN A 98 -8.68 -8.11 -19.16
N GLU A 99 -8.37 -7.14 -20.02
CA GLU A 99 -9.35 -6.35 -20.81
C GLU A 99 -10.44 -5.68 -19.95
N MET A 100 -10.10 -5.25 -18.73
CA MET A 100 -11.02 -4.58 -17.80
C MET A 100 -10.97 -3.06 -17.93
N GLN A 101 -12.08 -2.39 -17.63
CA GLN A 101 -12.16 -0.93 -17.63
C GLN A 101 -11.58 -0.35 -16.35
N PHE A 102 -10.38 0.23 -16.44
CA PHE A 102 -9.78 1.00 -15.36
C PHE A 102 -10.20 2.47 -15.41
N LYS A 103 -10.53 3.04 -14.25
CA LYS A 103 -10.73 4.47 -14.06
C LYS A 103 -10.05 4.92 -12.77
N PHE A 104 -9.34 6.04 -12.85
CA PHE A 104 -8.84 6.76 -11.69
C PHE A 104 -9.96 7.60 -11.05
N GLY A 105 -10.13 7.49 -9.74
CA GLY A 105 -11.22 8.12 -9.02
C GLY A 105 -11.09 9.63 -8.87
N ASP A 106 -12.23 10.31 -8.81
CA ASP A 106 -12.30 11.74 -8.52
C ASP A 106 -12.74 12.01 -7.08
N SER A 107 -11.79 12.45 -6.24
CA SER A 107 -12.07 12.82 -4.85
C SER A 107 -13.12 13.92 -4.69
N ASN A 108 -13.28 14.83 -5.66
CA ASN A 108 -14.31 15.89 -5.61
C ASN A 108 -15.72 15.31 -5.78
N LYS A 109 -15.83 14.16 -6.44
CA LYS A 109 -17.07 13.40 -6.60
C LYS A 109 -17.26 12.36 -5.49
N LYS A 110 -16.39 12.36 -4.48
CA LYS A 110 -16.35 11.35 -3.41
C LYS A 110 -16.25 9.93 -3.97
N GLU A 111 -15.51 9.73 -5.05
CA GLU A 111 -15.27 8.39 -5.60
C GLU A 111 -14.16 7.67 -4.80
N PRO A 112 -14.12 6.32 -4.82
CA PRO A 112 -12.95 5.57 -4.35
C PRO A 112 -11.72 5.89 -5.20
N ASP A 113 -10.51 5.64 -4.69
CA ASP A 113 -9.25 5.95 -5.40
C ASP A 113 -9.19 5.36 -6.83
N PHE A 114 -9.71 4.15 -7.02
CA PHE A 114 -9.75 3.46 -8.31
C PHE A 114 -11.11 2.80 -8.54
N ILE A 115 -11.47 2.61 -9.80
CA ILE A 115 -12.68 1.89 -10.21
C ILE A 115 -12.30 0.92 -11.33
N ILE A 116 -12.62 -0.36 -11.18
CA ILE A 116 -12.41 -1.41 -12.20
C ILE A 116 -13.73 -2.12 -12.46
N ASP A 117 -14.25 -2.07 -13.69
CA ASP A 117 -15.54 -2.70 -14.07
C ASP A 117 -16.68 -2.40 -13.06
N GLY A 118 -16.74 -1.14 -12.61
CA GLY A 118 -17.72 -0.68 -11.63
C GLY A 118 -17.47 -1.10 -10.17
N CYS A 119 -16.40 -1.86 -9.88
CA CYS A 119 -15.94 -2.14 -8.53
C CYS A 119 -15.09 -0.98 -8.00
N GLY A 120 -15.47 -0.40 -6.87
CA GLY A 120 -14.68 0.63 -6.19
C GLY A 120 -13.51 0.03 -5.43
N ILE A 121 -12.32 0.63 -5.53
CA ILE A 121 -11.13 0.21 -4.80
C ILE A 121 -10.53 1.42 -4.09
N GLU A 122 -10.52 1.37 -2.78
CA GLU A 122 -9.91 2.38 -1.92
C GLU A 122 -8.55 1.87 -1.42
N SER A 123 -7.56 2.76 -1.34
CA SER A 123 -6.25 2.44 -0.80
C SER A 123 -5.89 3.30 0.41
N THR A 124 -5.24 2.71 1.40
CA THR A 124 -4.77 3.45 2.57
C THR A 124 -3.59 2.76 3.24
N SER A 125 -2.97 3.45 4.18
CA SER A 125 -1.86 2.94 4.98
C SER A 125 -2.02 3.36 6.43
N ILE A 126 -1.45 2.57 7.33
CA ILE A 126 -1.38 2.89 8.75
C ILE A 126 0.06 3.19 9.13
N ARG A 127 0.24 4.25 9.91
CA ARG A 127 1.55 4.66 10.42
C ARG A 127 1.57 4.76 11.91
N PHE A 128 2.73 4.59 12.51
CA PHE A 128 2.97 4.92 13.91
C PHE A 128 3.97 6.07 13.97
N PRO A 129 3.69 7.17 14.69
CA PRO A 129 4.75 8.10 15.07
C PRO A 129 5.79 7.34 15.89
N GLU A 130 7.07 7.55 15.57
CA GLU A 130 8.23 6.77 16.06
C GLU A 130 8.37 6.76 17.60
N GLU A 131 7.68 7.66 18.32
CA GLU A 131 7.93 7.88 19.76
C GLU A 131 6.73 7.63 20.70
N SER A 132 5.63 7.03 20.23
CA SER A 132 4.46 6.86 21.08
C SER A 132 4.37 5.45 21.67
N GLN A 133 4.89 5.27 22.89
CA GLN A 133 4.61 4.11 23.73
C GLN A 133 3.11 3.92 24.08
N LYS A 134 2.26 4.88 23.70
CA LYS A 134 0.81 4.86 23.94
C LYS A 134 0.01 4.33 22.75
N ASN A 135 0.65 4.01 21.62
CA ASN A 135 -0.09 3.60 20.43
C ASN A 135 -0.37 2.10 20.40
N ASN A 136 -1.63 1.74 20.64
CA ASN A 136 -2.12 0.38 20.42
C ASN A 136 -2.33 0.13 18.91
N ALA A 137 -1.62 -0.87 18.37
CA ALA A 137 -1.59 -1.19 16.95
C ALA A 137 -2.98 -1.60 16.40
N ASP A 138 -3.69 -2.43 17.15
CA ASP A 138 -5.05 -2.90 16.83
C ASP A 138 -6.04 -1.74 16.73
N SER A 139 -6.02 -0.85 17.73
CA SER A 139 -6.92 0.31 17.81
C SER A 139 -6.71 1.26 16.65
N LYS A 140 -5.46 1.44 16.22
CA LYS A 140 -5.13 2.31 15.08
C LYS A 140 -5.62 1.72 13.77
N LEU A 141 -5.43 0.42 13.57
CA LEU A 141 -5.95 -0.30 12.40
C LEU A 141 -7.48 -0.24 12.35
N LEU A 142 -8.16 -0.57 13.45
CA LEU A 142 -9.62 -0.52 13.51
C LEU A 142 -10.15 0.91 13.32
N SER A 143 -9.50 1.93 13.89
CA SER A 143 -9.87 3.32 13.67
C SER A 143 -9.76 3.71 12.20
N LYS A 144 -8.66 3.35 11.53
CA LYS A 144 -8.46 3.69 10.12
C LYS A 144 -9.42 2.94 9.20
N PHE A 145 -9.64 1.66 9.48
CA PHE A 145 -10.65 0.85 8.80
C PHE A 145 -12.04 1.49 8.94
N ARG A 146 -12.48 1.83 10.16
CA ARG A 146 -13.81 2.43 10.40
C ARG A 146 -13.98 3.79 9.73
N GLU A 147 -12.91 4.61 9.67
CA GLU A 147 -12.90 5.86 8.90
C GLU A 147 -13.23 5.61 7.41
N LYS A 148 -12.57 4.62 6.80
CA LYS A 148 -12.80 4.25 5.39
C LYS A 148 -14.16 3.56 5.19
N ASN A 149 -14.57 2.72 6.14
CA ASN A 149 -15.87 2.04 6.14
C ASN A 149 -17.06 3.01 6.29
N GLY A 150 -16.80 4.23 6.78
CA GLY A 150 -17.77 5.31 6.87
C GLY A 150 -18.06 6.02 5.55
N LYS A 151 -17.32 5.74 4.47
CA LYS A 151 -17.47 6.42 3.17
C LYS A 151 -18.76 5.99 2.46
N GLU A 152 -19.34 6.91 1.69
CA GLU A 152 -20.62 6.69 0.97
C GLU A 152 -20.50 5.59 -0.10
N TYR A 153 -19.32 5.45 -0.73
CA TYR A 153 -19.04 4.41 -1.72
C TYR A 153 -18.68 3.05 -1.13
N ALA A 154 -18.56 2.92 0.20
CA ALA A 154 -18.20 1.65 0.83
C ALA A 154 -19.41 0.70 0.82
N ASP A 155 -19.36 -0.32 -0.02
CA ASP A 155 -20.40 -1.33 -0.19
C ASP A 155 -19.86 -2.73 -0.57
N GLY A 156 -20.76 -3.69 -0.74
CA GLY A 156 -20.44 -5.08 -1.03
C GLY A 156 -19.69 -5.32 -2.35
N ASN A 157 -19.72 -4.35 -3.27
CA ASN A 157 -19.01 -4.37 -4.56
C ASN A 157 -17.77 -3.46 -4.55
N SER A 158 -17.26 -3.14 -3.36
CA SER A 158 -16.05 -2.34 -3.18
C SER A 158 -15.00 -3.07 -2.36
N MET A 159 -13.75 -2.67 -2.54
CA MET A 159 -12.57 -3.24 -1.89
C MET A 159 -11.78 -2.16 -1.17
N LEU A 160 -11.23 -2.50 0.00
CA LEU A 160 -10.29 -1.64 0.72
C LEU A 160 -8.92 -2.31 0.81
N LEU A 161 -7.89 -1.66 0.29
CA LEU A 161 -6.48 -2.03 0.41
C LEU A 161 -5.87 -1.25 1.57
N ILE A 162 -5.33 -1.94 2.58
CA ILE A 162 -4.68 -1.33 3.74
C ILE A 162 -3.25 -1.86 3.86
N GLU A 163 -2.26 -0.98 3.76
CA GLU A 163 -0.87 -1.28 4.07
C GLU A 163 -0.66 -1.27 5.60
N ILE A 164 -0.20 -2.39 6.16
CA ILE A 164 -0.07 -2.61 7.62
C ILE A 164 1.32 -3.10 8.07
N THR A 165 2.34 -3.02 7.22
CA THR A 165 3.71 -3.47 7.50
C THR A 165 4.25 -2.87 8.79
N GLN A 166 4.07 -1.55 8.98
CA GLN A 166 4.52 -0.89 10.21
C GLN A 166 3.79 -1.44 11.44
N THR A 167 2.48 -1.66 11.35
CA THR A 167 1.67 -2.25 12.43
C THR A 167 2.24 -3.58 12.89
N VAL A 168 2.58 -4.45 11.93
CA VAL A 168 3.16 -5.77 12.22
C VAL A 168 4.57 -5.66 12.78
N HIS A 169 5.40 -4.78 12.22
CA HIS A 169 6.74 -4.55 12.72
C HIS A 169 6.75 -4.06 14.17
N PHE A 170 5.92 -3.06 14.51
CA PHE A 170 5.78 -2.54 15.88
C PHE A 170 5.24 -3.59 16.85
N ALA A 171 4.30 -4.42 16.43
CA ALA A 171 3.76 -5.52 17.23
C ALA A 171 4.83 -6.59 17.57
N ASN A 172 5.82 -6.79 16.69
CA ASN A 172 6.87 -7.79 16.85
C ASN A 172 8.10 -7.30 17.65
N GLN A 173 8.21 -6.01 17.98
CA GLN A 173 9.37 -5.45 18.68
C GLN A 173 9.30 -5.55 20.22
N ASP A 174 8.41 -6.38 20.79
CA ASP A 174 8.18 -6.61 22.24
C ASP A 174 7.86 -5.36 23.11
N ASN A 175 8.04 -4.15 22.59
CA ASN A 175 7.71 -2.90 23.25
C ASN A 175 6.21 -2.60 23.21
N HIS A 176 5.48 -3.16 22.24
CA HIS A 176 4.04 -2.97 22.05
C HIS A 176 3.39 -4.33 21.78
N GLN A 177 3.09 -5.09 22.83
CA GLN A 177 2.39 -6.36 22.63
C GLN A 177 1.05 -6.11 21.93
N PRO A 178 0.78 -6.72 20.76
CA PRO A 178 -0.55 -6.71 20.19
C PRO A 178 -1.51 -7.33 21.23
N ASN A 179 -2.56 -6.60 21.60
CA ASN A 179 -3.50 -7.05 22.64
C ASN A 179 -4.36 -8.21 22.14
N THR A 180 -4.43 -8.42 20.83
CA THR A 180 -5.32 -9.40 20.20
C THR A 180 -4.57 -10.21 19.13
N GLN A 181 -4.87 -11.50 19.01
CA GLN A 181 -4.46 -12.27 17.84
C GLN A 181 -4.99 -11.59 16.58
N PHE A 182 -4.15 -11.39 15.55
CA PHE A 182 -4.51 -10.65 14.33
C PHE A 182 -5.78 -11.21 13.65
N ASN A 183 -6.03 -12.51 13.77
CA ASN A 183 -7.28 -13.16 13.32
C ASN A 183 -8.55 -12.57 13.94
N ASN A 184 -8.51 -12.17 15.20
CA ASN A 184 -9.65 -11.52 15.84
C ASN A 184 -9.88 -10.13 15.26
N ILE A 185 -8.82 -9.41 14.89
CA ILE A 185 -8.93 -8.12 14.20
C ILE A 185 -9.55 -8.31 12.81
N LEU A 186 -9.08 -9.29 12.04
CA LEU A 186 -9.68 -9.63 10.74
C LEU A 186 -11.16 -10.02 10.87
N LYS A 187 -11.53 -10.74 11.94
CA LYS A 187 -12.92 -11.07 12.24
C LYS A 187 -13.76 -9.83 12.54
N ILE A 188 -13.27 -8.90 13.36
CA ILE A 188 -13.94 -7.62 13.62
C ILE A 188 -14.14 -6.85 12.31
N ILE A 189 -13.09 -6.76 11.48
CA ILE A 189 -13.16 -6.11 10.16
C ILE A 189 -14.24 -6.79 9.30
N SER A 190 -14.21 -8.11 9.17
CA SER A 190 -15.20 -8.91 8.42
C SER A 190 -16.64 -8.66 8.91
N ASP A 191 -16.83 -8.61 10.23
CA ASP A 191 -18.15 -8.44 10.85
C ASP A 191 -18.73 -7.04 10.67
N GLU A 192 -17.89 -6.00 10.69
CA GLU A 192 -18.25 -4.58 10.59
C GLU A 192 -18.21 -4.03 9.14
N SER A 193 -17.59 -4.75 8.20
CA SER A 193 -17.28 -4.22 6.87
C SER A 193 -18.51 -4.02 6.00
N LYS A 194 -18.65 -2.81 5.48
CA LYS A 194 -19.48 -2.50 4.32
C LYS A 194 -18.79 -2.89 3.03
N PHE A 195 -17.47 -2.74 2.94
CA PHE A 195 -16.68 -3.23 1.82
C PHE A 195 -16.93 -4.73 1.62
N GLY A 196 -16.99 -5.16 0.38
CA GLY A 196 -17.06 -6.59 0.05
C GLY A 196 -15.80 -7.32 0.50
N ILE A 197 -14.62 -6.71 0.33
CA ILE A 197 -13.33 -7.30 0.71
C ILE A 197 -12.41 -6.22 1.30
N VAL A 198 -11.78 -6.53 2.42
CA VAL A 198 -10.66 -5.75 2.95
C VAL A 198 -9.38 -6.58 2.84
N LEU A 199 -8.33 -5.99 2.28
CA LEU A 199 -7.03 -6.59 2.05
C LEU A 199 -5.98 -5.87 2.88
N CYS A 200 -5.40 -6.56 3.85
CA CYS A 200 -4.31 -6.05 4.67
C CYS A 200 -2.96 -6.54 4.12
N TYR A 201 -2.17 -5.63 3.56
CA TYR A 201 -0.86 -5.90 2.97
C TYR A 201 0.25 -5.78 4.01
N VAL A 202 1.13 -6.78 4.06
CA VAL A 202 2.38 -6.77 4.81
C VAL A 202 3.52 -7.08 3.87
N GLU A 203 4.52 -6.22 3.84
CA GLU A 203 5.76 -6.42 3.09
C GLU A 203 6.94 -6.54 4.05
N TYR A 204 7.89 -7.42 3.74
CA TYR A 204 9.11 -7.57 4.51
C TYR A 204 10.27 -7.97 3.60
N THR A 205 11.49 -7.72 4.05
CA THR A 205 12.69 -8.14 3.31
C THR A 205 13.30 -9.34 3.99
N VAL A 206 13.68 -10.33 3.20
CA VAL A 206 14.47 -11.48 3.64
C VAL A 206 15.85 -11.43 2.98
N PRO A 207 16.94 -11.64 3.76
CA PRO A 207 18.28 -11.78 3.20
C PRO A 207 18.33 -12.95 2.22
N HIS A 208 18.96 -12.77 1.07
CA HIS A 208 19.22 -13.83 0.11
C HIS A 208 20.60 -13.66 -0.54
N LYS A 209 21.59 -14.38 0.00
CA LYS A 209 23.01 -14.27 -0.37
C LYS A 209 23.48 -12.81 -0.25
N ASP A 210 23.92 -12.21 -1.35
CA ASP A 210 24.41 -10.82 -1.47
C ASP A 210 23.30 -9.82 -1.84
N ASN A 211 22.03 -10.22 -1.70
CA ASN A 211 20.89 -9.42 -2.13
C ASN A 211 19.73 -9.49 -1.13
N LEU A 212 18.73 -8.62 -1.32
CA LEU A 212 17.50 -8.62 -0.55
C LEU A 212 16.34 -9.11 -1.42
N HIS A 213 15.59 -10.08 -0.91
CA HIS A 213 14.31 -10.47 -1.50
C HIS A 213 13.19 -9.75 -0.76
N PHE A 214 12.36 -9.03 -1.50
CA PHE A 214 11.12 -8.46 -0.98
C PHE A 214 10.06 -9.55 -1.03
N LYS A 215 9.50 -9.87 0.12
CA LYS A 215 8.34 -10.74 0.25
C LYS A 215 7.16 -9.91 0.71
N GLY A 216 5.98 -10.33 0.29
CA GLY A 216 4.73 -9.75 0.72
C GLY A 216 3.75 -10.84 1.09
N THR A 217 2.78 -10.49 1.92
CA THR A 217 1.60 -11.32 2.13
C THR A 217 0.38 -10.43 2.27
N VAL A 218 -0.76 -10.94 1.83
CA VAL A 218 -2.04 -10.26 1.92
C VAL A 218 -2.96 -11.07 2.82
N TYR A 219 -3.53 -10.41 3.83
CA TYR A 219 -4.55 -10.99 4.69
C TYR A 219 -5.91 -10.47 4.29
N THR A 220 -6.86 -11.37 4.07
CA THR A 220 -8.18 -11.02 3.56
C THR A 220 -9.22 -11.07 4.67
N ALA A 221 -10.11 -10.09 4.69
CA ALA A 221 -11.33 -10.09 5.48
C ALA A 221 -12.52 -9.86 4.55
N TYR A 222 -13.39 -10.86 4.43
CA TYR A 222 -14.59 -10.76 3.60
C TYR A 222 -15.72 -10.09 4.36
N GLY A 223 -16.31 -9.04 3.81
CA GLY A 223 -17.53 -8.45 4.33
C GLY A 223 -18.74 -9.36 4.08
N LYS A 224 -19.77 -9.24 4.91
CA LYS A 224 -20.99 -10.07 4.84
C LYS A 224 -21.74 -9.95 3.50
N ASN A 225 -21.61 -8.79 2.84
CA ASN A 225 -22.31 -8.48 1.58
C ASN A 225 -21.39 -8.58 0.34
N CYS A 226 -20.25 -9.29 0.44
CA CYS A 226 -19.29 -9.44 -0.65
C CYS A 226 -19.94 -10.00 -1.92
N THR A 227 -19.86 -9.24 -3.02
CA THR A 227 -20.41 -9.66 -4.33
C THR A 227 -19.43 -10.58 -5.09
N GLU A 228 -19.94 -11.37 -6.04
CA GLU A 228 -19.09 -12.20 -6.90
C GLU A 228 -18.19 -11.36 -7.83
N ASN A 229 -18.62 -10.15 -8.20
CA ASN A 229 -17.82 -9.25 -9.02
C ASN A 229 -16.52 -8.83 -8.31
N VAL A 230 -16.60 -8.37 -7.06
CA VAL A 230 -15.40 -7.98 -6.30
C VAL A 230 -14.50 -9.18 -6.01
N LYS A 231 -15.05 -10.39 -5.82
CA LYS A 231 -14.25 -11.63 -5.68
C LYS A 231 -13.49 -11.98 -6.95
N SER A 232 -14.13 -11.85 -8.12
CA SER A 232 -13.50 -12.08 -9.42
C SER A 232 -12.35 -11.11 -9.66
N ILE A 233 -12.58 -9.81 -9.40
CA ILE A 233 -11.53 -8.78 -9.51
C ILE A 233 -10.39 -9.05 -8.52
N PHE A 234 -10.71 -9.40 -7.28
CA PHE A 234 -9.73 -9.79 -6.27
C PHE A 234 -8.81 -10.94 -6.72
N GLN A 235 -9.37 -11.99 -7.30
CA GLN A 235 -8.61 -13.14 -7.79
C GLN A 235 -7.64 -12.76 -8.90
N LYS A 236 -8.03 -11.84 -9.79
CA LYS A 236 -7.16 -11.32 -10.86
C LYS A 236 -6.03 -10.46 -10.29
N ILE A 237 -6.33 -9.57 -9.35
CA ILE A 237 -5.34 -8.67 -8.72
C ILE A 237 -4.30 -9.46 -7.92
N THR A 238 -4.71 -10.51 -7.20
CA THR A 238 -3.79 -11.32 -6.39
C THR A 238 -3.12 -12.44 -7.17
N LYS A 239 -3.49 -12.66 -8.43
CA LYS A 239 -2.99 -13.76 -9.29
C LYS A 239 -3.01 -15.15 -8.62
N GLY A 240 -3.88 -15.35 -7.63
CA GLY A 240 -3.97 -16.60 -6.87
C GLY A 240 -2.87 -16.84 -5.82
N GLU A 241 -1.94 -15.90 -5.61
CA GLU A 241 -0.94 -15.98 -4.55
C GLU A 241 -1.56 -15.54 -3.21
N LEU A 242 -2.35 -16.45 -2.63
CA LEU A 242 -2.91 -16.31 -1.30
C LEU A 242 -2.08 -17.12 -0.30
N ASN A 243 -1.46 -16.44 0.67
CA ASN A 243 -1.09 -17.13 1.90
C ASN A 243 -2.34 -17.18 2.79
N THR A 244 -2.92 -18.36 2.93
CA THR A 244 -3.89 -18.62 3.99
C THR A 244 -3.16 -18.75 5.32
N PHE A 245 -3.42 -17.83 6.24
CA PHE A 245 -2.97 -17.94 7.61
C PHE A 245 -3.88 -18.93 8.35
N ASP A 246 -3.37 -20.10 8.70
CA ASP A 246 -4.12 -21.17 9.38
C ASP A 246 -4.29 -20.93 10.89
N GLY A 247 -3.89 -19.76 11.39
CA GLY A 247 -3.99 -19.41 12.81
C GLY A 247 -2.92 -20.06 13.70
N THR A 248 -2.01 -20.87 13.16
CA THR A 248 -0.92 -21.51 13.94
C THR A 248 0.40 -20.75 13.84
N GLN A 249 0.54 -19.88 12.84
CA GLN A 249 1.77 -19.14 12.62
C GLN A 249 1.81 -17.92 13.53
N SER A 250 2.73 -17.87 14.48
CA SER A 250 3.13 -16.58 15.03
C SER A 250 3.69 -15.74 13.88
N ILE A 251 3.22 -14.49 13.72
CA ILE A 251 3.85 -13.53 12.78
C ILE A 251 5.34 -13.32 13.14
N SER A 252 5.73 -13.76 14.34
CA SER A 252 7.07 -14.06 14.79
C SER A 252 7.56 -15.43 14.26
N LYS A 253 8.36 -15.39 13.19
CA LYS A 253 9.61 -16.17 12.99
C LYS A 253 10.17 -15.93 11.59
N TYR A 254 10.45 -14.68 11.26
CA TYR A 254 11.45 -14.30 10.25
C TYR A 254 12.19 -13.07 10.74
#